data_AF-A0A0Q9LA48-F1
#
_entry.id   AF-A0A0Q9LA48-F1
#
_cell.length_a   1.000
_cell.length_b   1.000
_cell.length_c   1.000
_cell.angle_alpha   90.00
_cell.angle_beta   90.00
_cell.angle_gamma   90.00
#
_symmetry.space_group_name_H-M   'P 1'
#
loop_
_entity.id
_entity.type
_entity.pdbx_description
1 polymer ?
#
loop_
_entity_poly.entity_id
_entity_poly.type
_entity_poly.pdbx_seq_one_letter_code
_entity_poly.pdbx_strand_id
1 'polypeptide(L)' 'MTTITKPVIPSLIAESIESLRSEGWGDDDFFNFSQYDEESPEARVLFHFFRNNRATFAAAIVNSYVVHERTMETKAAE' A
#
# COMPACT_ATOMS: atom_id res chain seq x y z
N MET A 1 -25.96 -10.09 -2.84
CA MET A 1 -24.99 -9.47 -1.92
C MET A 1 -23.60 -9.74 -2.48
N THR A 2 -22.94 -8.71 -3.03
CA THR A 2 -21.54 -8.80 -3.40
C THR A 2 -20.70 -8.65 -2.14
N THR A 3 -20.08 -9.73 -1.69
CA THR A 3 -19.07 -9.69 -0.64
C THR A 3 -17.87 -8.91 -1.18
N ILE A 4 -17.68 -7.67 -0.69
CA ILE A 4 -16.49 -6.89 -1.01
C ILE A 4 -15.34 -7.50 -0.20
N THR A 5 -14.53 -8.32 -0.86
CA THR A 5 -13.33 -8.88 -0.25
C THR A 5 -12.31 -7.77 -0.08
N LYS A 6 -12.00 -7.41 1.18
CA LYS A 6 -10.94 -6.45 1.47
C LYS A 6 -9.58 -7.06 1.09
N PRO A 7 -8.77 -6.41 0.26
CA PRO A 7 -7.42 -6.86 -0.02
C PRO A 7 -6.56 -6.83 1.24
N VAL A 8 -5.63 -7.77 1.32
CA VAL A 8 -4.62 -7.82 2.36
C VAL A 8 -3.35 -7.17 1.82
N ILE A 9 -2.84 -6.15 2.52
CA ILE A 9 -1.59 -5.46 2.15
C ILE A 9 -0.58 -5.53 3.30
N PRO A 10 0.73 -5.51 3.03
CA PRO A 10 1.75 -5.43 4.07
C PRO A 10 1.63 -4.13 4.87
N SER A 11 2.02 -4.15 6.15
CA SER A 11 2.05 -2.97 7.02
C SER A 11 2.77 -1.78 6.38
N LEU A 12 3.95 -2.01 5.81
CA LEU A 12 4.72 -0.96 5.14
C LEU A 12 3.94 -0.25 4.01
N ILE A 13 3.09 -0.98 3.29
CA ILE A 13 2.25 -0.41 2.22
C ILE A 13 1.12 0.43 2.83
N ALA A 14 0.51 -0.07 3.91
CA ALA A 14 -0.52 0.67 4.64
C ALA A 14 0.04 1.97 5.24
N GLU A 15 1.20 1.91 5.88
CA GLU A 15 1.89 3.08 6.46
C GLU A 15 2.21 4.12 5.37
N SER A 16 2.70 3.67 4.22
CA SER A 16 3.01 4.57 3.09
C SER A 16 1.75 5.23 2.50
N ILE A 17 0.63 4.50 2.42
CA ILE A 17 -0.66 5.08 1.97
C ILE A 17 -1.12 6.16 2.95
N GLU A 18 -1.10 5.88 4.25
CA GLU A 18 -1.57 6.82 5.28
C GLU A 18 -0.68 8.07 5.40
N SER A 19 0.64 7.92 5.22
CA SER A 19 1.56 9.06 5.14
C SER A 19 1.18 9.99 4.00
N LEU A 20 1.04 9.47 2.78
CA LEU A 20 0.68 10.28 1.61
C LEU A 20 -0.73 10.88 1.74
N ARG A 21 -1.70 10.15 2.32
CA ARG A 21 -3.01 10.73 2.63
C ARG A 21 -2.92 11.90 3.62
N SER A 22 -2.01 11.84 4.59
CA SER A 22 -1.76 12.94 5.53
C SER A 22 -1.11 14.16 4.85
N GLU A 23 -0.40 13.94 3.73
CA GLU A 23 0.14 14.98 2.86
C GLU A 23 -0.90 15.53 1.85
N GLY A 24 -2.12 14.98 1.85
CA GLY A 24 -3.24 15.46 1.04
C GLY A 24 -3.56 14.64 -0.20
N TRP A 25 -2.96 13.47 -0.37
CA TRP A 25 -3.22 12.59 -1.52
C TRP A 25 -4.64 12.03 -1.50
N GLY A 26 -5.34 12.18 -2.61
CA GLY A 26 -6.62 11.56 -2.89
C GLY A 26 -6.48 10.25 -3.66
N ASP A 27 -7.60 9.55 -3.83
CA ASP A 27 -7.64 8.26 -4.54
C ASP A 27 -7.14 8.40 -5.99
N ASP A 28 -7.51 9.50 -6.66
CA ASP A 28 -7.04 9.82 -8.02
C ASP A 28 -5.52 10.00 -8.11
N ASP A 29 -4.87 10.51 -7.06
CA ASP A 29 -3.40 10.65 -7.03
C ASP A 29 -2.72 9.27 -6.99
N PHE A 30 -3.29 8.33 -6.23
CA PHE A 30 -2.82 6.93 -6.21
C PHE A 30 -3.05 6.20 -7.54
N PHE A 31 -4.12 6.53 -8.28
CA PHE A 31 -4.41 5.93 -9.59
C PHE A 31 -3.62 6.54 -10.74
N ASN A 32 -3.35 7.85 -10.65
CA ASN A 32 -2.54 8.59 -11.61
C ASN A 32 -1.05 8.59 -11.25
N PHE A 33 -0.67 7.75 -10.28
CA PHE A 33 0.70 7.46 -9.89
C PHE A 33 1.45 6.81 -11.07
N SER A 34 1.90 7.68 -11.98
CA SER A 34 2.38 7.33 -13.31
C SER A 34 3.89 7.12 -13.36
N GLN A 35 4.60 7.46 -12.28
CA GLN A 35 6.05 7.54 -12.29
C GLN A 35 6.65 7.26 -10.92
N TYR A 36 7.82 6.63 -10.97
CA TYR A 36 8.69 6.42 -9.82
C TYR A 36 9.21 7.77 -9.35
N ASP A 37 8.72 8.23 -8.21
CA ASP A 37 9.18 9.46 -7.58
C ASP A 37 10.43 9.15 -6.76
N GLU A 38 11.61 9.65 -7.16
CA GLU A 38 12.86 9.39 -6.44
C GLU A 38 12.96 10.13 -5.10
N GLU A 39 12.16 11.17 -4.90
CA GLU A 39 12.23 12.08 -3.77
C GLU A 39 11.32 11.64 -2.61
N SER A 40 10.22 10.93 -2.89
CA SER A 40 9.34 10.35 -1.86
C SER A 40 9.60 8.85 -1.63
N PRO A 41 10.19 8.45 -0.48
CA PRO A 41 10.42 7.04 -0.17
C PRO A 41 9.12 6.21 -0.09
N GLU A 42 8.02 6.79 0.39
CA GLU A 42 6.69 6.18 0.44
C GLU A 42 6.18 5.90 -0.97
N ALA A 43 6.25 6.91 -1.85
CA ALA A 43 5.86 6.80 -3.25
C ALA A 43 6.63 5.68 -3.99
N ARG A 44 7.93 5.53 -3.70
CA ARG A 44 8.76 4.43 -4.27
C ARG A 44 8.29 3.06 -3.81
N VAL A 45 8.02 2.91 -2.52
CA VAL A 45 7.53 1.65 -1.95
C VAL A 45 6.19 1.26 -2.58
N LEU A 46 5.28 2.23 -2.70
CA LEU A 46 3.98 2.02 -3.35
C LEU A 46 4.16 1.67 -4.84
N PHE A 47 5.06 2.33 -5.57
CA PHE A 47 5.36 2.02 -6.97
C PHE A 47 5.72 0.54 -7.17
N HIS A 48 6.66 0.04 -6.35
CA HIS A 48 7.13 -1.33 -6.46
C HIS A 48 6.04 -2.36 -6.13
N PHE A 49 5.20 -2.06 -5.13
CA PHE A 49 4.06 -2.90 -4.79
C PHE A 49 3.01 -2.88 -5.90
N PHE A 50 2.63 -1.69 -6.37
CA PHE A 50 1.67 -1.47 -7.45
C PHE A 50 2.07 -2.21 -8.73
N ARG A 51 3.34 -2.13 -9.14
CA ARG A 51 3.85 -2.77 -10.36
C ARG A 51 3.55 -4.26 -10.42
N ASN A 52 3.56 -4.94 -9.27
CA ASN A 52 3.34 -6.39 -9.18
C ASN A 52 1.93 -6.74 -8.69
N ASN A 53 1.22 -5.82 -8.01
CA ASN A 53 -0.05 -6.09 -7.32
C ASN A 53 -1.13 -5.06 -7.66
N ARG A 54 -1.17 -4.58 -8.90
CA ARG A 54 -2.05 -3.47 -9.34
C ARG A 54 -3.51 -3.63 -8.92
N ALA A 55 -4.08 -4.83 -9.06
CA ALA A 55 -5.48 -5.09 -8.68
C ALA A 55 -5.68 -5.00 -7.16
N THR A 56 -4.78 -5.60 -6.38
CA THR A 56 -4.80 -5.53 -4.91
C THR A 56 -4.62 -4.10 -4.41
N PHE A 57 -3.70 -3.36 -5.02
CA PHE A 57 -3.45 -1.96 -4.70
C PHE A 57 -4.69 -1.12 -4.99
N ALA A 58 -5.26 -1.22 -6.19
CA ALA A 58 -6.46 -0.46 -6.53
C ALA A 58 -7.65 -0.81 -5.62
N ALA A 59 -7.83 -2.10 -5.32
CA ALA A 59 -8.85 -2.52 -4.38
C ALA A 59 -8.62 -1.94 -2.97
N ALA A 60 -7.36 -1.79 -2.54
CA ALA A 60 -7.01 -1.27 -1.22
C ALA A 60 -7.34 0.23 -1.12
N ILE A 61 -7.08 0.99 -2.18
CA ILE A 61 -7.43 2.42 -2.26
C ILE A 61 -8.95 2.61 -2.23
N VAL A 62 -9.73 1.84 -3.01
CA VAL A 62 -11.19 2.04 -3.13
C VAL A 62 -12.00 1.43 -1.98
N ASN A 63 -11.68 0.21 -1.54
CA ASN A 63 -12.57 -0.61 -0.69
C ASN A 63 -12.07 -0.78 0.75
N SER A 64 -11.06 0.00 1.14
CA SER A 64 -10.24 -0.23 2.34
C SER A 64 -9.48 -1.57 2.30
N TYR A 65 -8.57 -1.78 3.23
CA TYR A 65 -7.69 -2.95 3.28
C TYR A 65 -7.60 -3.56 4.67
N VAL A 66 -7.05 -4.77 4.73
CA VAL A 66 -6.60 -5.41 5.96
C VAL A 66 -5.08 -5.40 5.97
N VAL A 67 -4.49 -5.03 7.08
CA VAL A 67 -3.03 -5.01 7.24
C VAL A 67 -2.55 -6.38 7.65
N HIS A 68 -1.62 -6.95 6.89
CA HIS A 68 -0.81 -8.07 7.34
C HIS A 68 0.43 -7.52 8.03
N GLU A 69 0.42 -7.57 9.36
CA GLU A 69 1.62 -7.32 10.16
C GLU A 69 2.60 -8.42 9.79
N ARG A 70 3.73 -8.04 9.17
CA ARG A 70 4.83 -8.97 9.04
C ARG A 70 5.32 -9.20 10.46
N THR A 71 4.87 -10.29 11.11
CA THR A 71 5.46 -10.75 12.36
C THR A 71 6.96 -10.76 12.13
N MET A 72 7.67 -9.84 12.78
CA MET A 72 9.11 -9.95 12.87
C MET A 72 9.33 -11.22 13.69
N GLU A 73 9.47 -12.36 13.01
CA GLU A 73 10.13 -13.50 13.59
C GLU A 73 11.57 -13.04 13.83
N THR A 74 11.79 -12.41 14.97
CA THR A 74 13.09 -12.33 15.59
C THR A 74 13.52 -13.77 15.78
N LYS A 75 14.26 -14.29 14.78
CA LYS A 75 15.22 -15.35 15.05
C LYS A 75 16.19 -14.77 16.08
N ALA A 76 15.88 -14.98 17.35
CA ALA A 76 16.89 -15.07 18.38
C ALA A 76 17.74 -16.28 17.99
N ALA A 77 18.79 -16.02 17.19
CA ALA A 77 19.85 -16.95 16.95
C ALA A 77 20.71 -17.00 18.22
N GLU A 78 20.79 -18.22 18.76
CA GLU A 78 21.79 -18.78 19.69
C GLU A 78 21.96 -18.14 21.09
#